data_AF-A0A6I0BWJ6-F1
#
_entry.id   AF-A0A6I0BWJ6-F1
#
_cell.length_a   1.000
_cell.length_b   1.000
_cell.length_c   1.000
_cell.angle_alpha   90.00
_cell.angle_beta   90.00
_cell.angle_gamma   90.00
#
_symmetry.space_group_name_H-M   'P 1'
#
loop_
_entity.id
_entity.type
_entity.pdbx_description
1 polymer ?
#
loop_
_entity_poly.entity_id
_entity_poly.type
_entity_poly.pdbx_seq_one_letter_code
_entity_poly.pdbx_strand_id
1 'polypeptide(L)'
;MDILRRPAGSLTVVLTLSILYGVIRAGKLEIMLNIWALLGIFLVVVIVHELGHVIFGVISGLTFKFMTVGPITVQKEKGKVRVRENKLWAYFGGVAMLIPPSIVTPNLSKKWAWMTLGGPITSFLFGITFGYIYMVSYYQYLLYFSVFHFIIFAVTIVPIKGTLMSDGMQFLILIKDDEKAKQHLYNIQVSSELFSYKRPKDWDAGLVKLSEDKLKENKSIREIMSGLMLVFLARSDQKGMEKAIPYIEQVAQLPVTKENKFFVSSFHSWYLLYKALYEMDRLSLQEAKAHGKAITKIDLYGYYRAQAIVTYVENDLEASRIYMKKADKELKSAEKSEVGYLQLEREWFEQLKERVSYDG
;
A
#
# COMPACT_ATOMS: atom_id res chain seq x y z
N MET A 1 14.12 13.58 10.93
CA MET A 1 12.81 14.03 10.40
C MET A 1 11.95 12.93 9.76
N ASP A 2 12.50 11.84 9.19
CA ASP A 2 11.65 10.81 8.56
C ASP A 2 10.83 9.95 9.56
N ILE A 3 11.22 9.87 10.84
CA ILE A 3 10.46 9.13 11.89
C ILE A 3 9.09 9.74 12.20
N LEU A 4 8.97 11.08 12.11
CA LEU A 4 7.71 11.82 12.32
C LEU A 4 6.74 11.70 11.13
N ARG A 5 7.16 11.06 10.03
CA ARG A 5 6.27 10.74 8.91
C ARG A 5 5.65 9.36 9.06
N ARG A 6 6.14 8.54 9.99
CA ARG A 6 5.62 7.21 10.26
C ARG A 6 4.62 7.27 11.42
N PRO A 7 3.48 6.57 11.32
CA PRO A 7 2.50 6.50 12.40
C PRO A 7 3.07 6.27 13.79
N ALA A 8 3.96 5.28 13.96
CA ALA A 8 4.52 4.95 15.27
C ALA A 8 5.32 6.12 15.86
N GLY A 9 6.26 6.67 15.09
CA GLY A 9 7.09 7.79 15.54
C GLY A 9 6.27 9.05 15.87
N SER A 10 5.30 9.39 15.02
CA SER A 10 4.41 10.52 15.28
C SER A 10 3.57 10.31 16.55
N LEU A 11 2.95 9.12 16.71
CA LEU A 11 2.13 8.81 17.87
C LEU A 11 2.94 8.86 19.17
N THR A 12 4.16 8.32 19.19
CA THR A 12 5.04 8.40 20.37
C THR A 12 5.35 9.84 20.77
N VAL A 13 5.64 10.70 19.80
CA VAL A 13 5.93 12.12 20.07
C VAL A 13 4.68 12.83 20.58
N VAL A 14 3.53 12.64 19.93
CA VAL A 14 2.26 13.25 20.37
C VAL A 14 1.89 12.75 21.77
N LEU A 15 2.03 11.46 22.06
CA LEU A 15 1.77 10.87 23.39
C LEU A 15 2.67 11.51 24.46
N THR A 16 3.95 11.62 24.19
CA THR A 16 4.91 12.23 25.11
C THR A 16 4.55 13.69 25.39
N LEU A 17 4.25 14.47 24.35
CA LEU A 17 3.83 15.86 24.49
C LEU A 17 2.50 16.00 25.24
N SER A 18 1.52 15.12 24.99
CA SER A 18 0.25 15.09 25.71
C SER A 18 0.44 14.81 27.20
N ILE A 19 1.30 13.86 27.56
CA ILE A 19 1.61 13.55 28.96
C ILE A 19 2.30 14.74 29.62
N LEU A 20 3.32 15.31 28.98
CA LEU A 20 4.01 16.50 29.50
C LEU A 20 3.05 17.67 29.73
N TYR A 21 2.18 17.95 28.76
CA TYR A 21 1.14 18.97 28.89
C TYR A 21 0.20 18.69 30.07
N GLY A 22 -0.24 17.43 30.21
CA GLY A 22 -1.12 16.99 31.30
C GLY A 22 -0.48 17.11 32.69
N VAL A 23 0.84 16.90 32.80
CA VAL A 23 1.59 17.06 34.04
C VAL A 23 1.81 18.53 34.38
N ILE A 24 2.11 19.38 33.38
CA ILE A 24 2.34 20.82 33.59
C ILE A 24 1.03 21.55 33.94
N ARG A 25 -0.10 21.15 33.33
CA ARG A 25 -1.41 21.75 33.58
C ARG A 25 -2.21 20.87 34.56
N ALA A 26 -2.24 21.28 35.82
CA ALA A 26 -3.03 20.63 36.87
C ALA A 26 -4.46 20.32 36.39
N GLY A 27 -4.91 19.07 36.58
CA GLY A 27 -6.23 18.59 36.18
C GLY A 27 -6.41 18.25 34.69
N LYS A 28 -5.38 18.35 33.85
CA LYS A 28 -5.46 17.95 32.41
C LYS A 28 -4.97 16.55 32.13
N LEU A 29 -4.21 15.92 33.02
CA LEU A 29 -3.65 14.58 32.81
C LEU A 29 -4.73 13.52 32.56
N GLU A 30 -5.78 13.48 33.39
CA GLU A 30 -6.88 12.52 33.25
C GLU A 30 -7.59 12.65 31.89
N ILE A 31 -7.82 13.88 31.43
CA ILE A 31 -8.42 14.16 30.12
C ILE A 31 -7.51 13.60 29.01
N MET A 32 -6.20 13.82 29.09
CA MET A 32 -5.26 13.30 28.10
C MET A 32 -5.26 11.77 28.09
N LEU A 33 -5.24 11.12 29.27
CA LEU A 33 -5.30 9.67 29.38
C LEU A 33 -6.60 9.11 28.79
N ASN A 34 -7.74 9.76 29.02
CA ASN A 34 -9.02 9.37 28.43
C ASN A 34 -9.03 9.48 26.90
N ILE A 35 -8.43 10.53 26.32
CA ILE A 35 -8.29 10.65 24.86
C ILE A 35 -7.46 9.50 24.30
N TRP A 36 -6.35 9.14 24.95
CA TRP A 36 -5.51 8.02 24.53
C TRP A 36 -6.19 6.67 24.71
N ALA A 37 -7.00 6.49 25.75
CA ALA A 37 -7.83 5.31 25.94
C ALA A 37 -8.86 5.17 24.82
N LEU A 38 -9.55 6.26 24.45
CA LEU A 38 -10.49 6.26 23.32
C LEU A 38 -9.81 5.93 21.99
N LEU A 39 -8.63 6.49 21.73
CA LEU A 39 -7.83 6.14 20.54
C LEU A 39 -7.45 4.65 20.56
N GLY A 40 -7.04 4.11 21.71
CA GLY A 40 -6.74 2.70 21.88
C GLY A 40 -7.94 1.80 21.56
N ILE A 41 -9.11 2.13 22.12
CA ILE A 41 -10.37 1.44 21.85
C ILE A 41 -10.69 1.49 20.35
N PHE A 42 -10.58 2.66 19.72
CA PHE A 42 -10.82 2.81 18.29
C PHE A 42 -9.90 1.91 17.45
N LEU A 43 -8.60 1.83 17.78
CA LEU A 43 -7.68 0.93 17.08
C LEU A 43 -8.04 -0.55 17.28
N VAL A 44 -8.50 -0.95 18.46
CA VAL A 44 -8.98 -2.33 18.69
C VAL A 44 -10.24 -2.63 17.89
N VAL A 45 -11.18 -1.68 17.80
CA VAL A 45 -12.39 -1.80 16.96
C VAL A 45 -12.02 -2.04 15.50
N VAL A 46 -11.05 -1.27 14.97
CA VAL A 46 -10.54 -1.45 13.61
C VAL A 46 -9.84 -2.81 13.45
N ILE A 47 -9.04 -3.26 14.43
CA ILE A 47 -8.44 -4.61 14.40
C ILE A 47 -9.50 -5.70 14.27
N VAL A 48 -10.55 -5.63 15.09
CA VAL A 48 -11.63 -6.62 15.05
C VAL A 48 -12.36 -6.60 13.70
N HIS A 49 -12.61 -5.41 13.14
CA HIS A 49 -13.20 -5.25 11.81
C HIS A 49 -12.32 -5.88 10.71
N GLU A 50 -11.04 -5.53 10.64
CA GLU A 50 -10.12 -6.05 9.63
C GLU A 50 -9.90 -7.56 9.78
N LEU A 51 -9.87 -8.08 11.02
CA LEU A 51 -9.85 -9.53 11.28
C LEU A 51 -11.10 -10.22 10.73
N GLY A 52 -12.25 -9.57 10.72
CA GLY A 52 -13.45 -10.08 10.05
C GLY A 52 -13.22 -10.35 8.57
N HIS A 53 -12.61 -9.41 7.85
CA HIS A 53 -12.26 -9.64 6.44
C HIS A 53 -11.29 -10.81 6.28
N VAL A 54 -10.28 -10.88 7.14
CA VAL A 54 -9.29 -11.96 7.10
C VAL A 54 -9.93 -13.32 7.35
N ILE A 55 -10.75 -13.46 8.40
CA ILE A 55 -11.42 -14.72 8.76
C ILE A 55 -12.32 -15.18 7.62
N PHE A 56 -13.22 -14.33 7.14
CA PHE A 56 -14.16 -14.69 6.08
C PHE A 56 -13.45 -14.97 4.75
N GLY A 57 -12.38 -14.23 4.45
CA GLY A 57 -11.57 -14.48 3.27
C GLY A 57 -10.80 -15.80 3.32
N VAL A 58 -10.19 -16.13 4.45
CA VAL A 58 -9.48 -17.42 4.64
C VAL A 58 -10.45 -18.59 4.59
N ILE A 59 -11.61 -18.49 5.24
CA ILE A 59 -12.68 -19.51 5.16
C ILE A 59 -13.16 -19.68 3.71
N SER A 60 -13.20 -18.60 2.93
CA SER A 60 -13.55 -18.63 1.50
C SER A 60 -12.42 -19.18 0.60
N GLY A 61 -11.27 -19.54 1.17
CA GLY A 61 -10.13 -20.10 0.46
C GLY A 61 -9.21 -19.06 -0.17
N LEU A 62 -9.24 -17.81 0.30
CA LEU A 62 -8.25 -16.78 -0.04
C LEU A 62 -7.02 -16.90 0.87
N THR A 63 -5.87 -16.41 0.38
CA THR A 63 -4.62 -16.44 1.14
C THR A 63 -4.36 -15.09 1.78
N PHE A 64 -4.24 -15.07 3.10
CA PHE A 64 -3.82 -13.90 3.86
C PHE A 64 -2.39 -13.46 3.50
N LYS A 65 -2.21 -12.15 3.27
CA LYS A 65 -0.89 -11.54 3.02
C LYS A 65 -0.47 -10.63 4.15
N PHE A 66 -1.24 -9.57 4.40
CA PHE A 66 -0.97 -8.64 5.49
C PHE A 66 -2.25 -7.96 5.96
N MET A 67 -2.21 -7.44 7.18
CA MET A 67 -3.22 -6.56 7.77
C MET A 67 -2.49 -5.44 8.48
N THR A 68 -2.91 -4.20 8.28
CA THR A 68 -2.33 -3.03 8.95
C THR A 68 -3.41 -2.28 9.69
N VAL A 69 -3.16 -1.97 10.97
CA VAL A 69 -4.02 -1.12 11.79
C VAL A 69 -3.15 -0.22 12.65
N GLY A 70 -3.42 1.08 12.59
CA GLY A 70 -2.66 2.07 13.32
C GLY A 70 -1.17 2.01 12.98
N PRO A 71 -0.27 1.93 13.98
CA PRO A 71 1.16 1.82 13.76
C PRO A 71 1.67 0.39 13.48
N ILE A 72 0.80 -0.61 13.41
CA ILE A 72 1.18 -2.02 13.39
C ILE A 72 0.73 -2.68 12.09
N THR A 73 1.64 -3.41 11.45
CA THR A 73 1.37 -4.32 10.33
C THR A 73 1.65 -5.75 10.76
N VAL A 74 0.68 -6.64 10.58
CA VAL A 74 0.83 -8.08 10.71
C VAL A 74 0.90 -8.67 9.31
N GLN A 75 1.99 -9.36 8.96
CA GLN A 75 2.20 -9.88 7.61
C GLN A 75 2.83 -11.27 7.60
N LYS A 76 2.57 -12.03 6.53
CA LYS A 76 3.16 -13.35 6.31
C LYS A 76 4.51 -13.23 5.61
N GLU A 77 5.57 -13.63 6.30
CA GLU A 77 6.96 -13.67 5.80
C GLU A 77 7.54 -15.08 6.01
N LYS A 78 8.06 -15.70 4.96
CA LYS A 78 8.67 -17.05 5.00
C LYS A 78 7.75 -18.10 5.61
N GLY A 79 6.46 -18.01 5.29
CA GLY A 79 5.43 -18.87 5.84
C GLY A 79 5.02 -18.57 7.29
N LYS A 80 5.67 -17.62 7.98
CA LYS A 80 5.42 -17.26 9.37
C LYS A 80 4.73 -15.90 9.49
N VAL A 81 3.85 -15.75 10.47
CA VAL A 81 3.24 -14.44 10.78
C VAL A 81 4.26 -13.60 11.56
N ARG A 82 4.46 -12.35 11.11
CA ARG A 82 5.41 -11.39 11.70
C ARG A 82 4.73 -10.04 11.92
N VAL A 83 5.15 -9.36 12.97
CA VAL A 83 4.71 -8.00 13.29
C VAL A 83 5.78 -7.00 12.83
N ARG A 84 5.34 -5.93 12.19
CA ARG A 84 6.14 -4.86 11.61
C ARG A 84 5.52 -3.49 11.94
N GLU A 85 6.35 -2.45 11.84
CA GLU A 85 5.89 -1.06 11.89
C GLU A 85 5.14 -0.71 10.60
N ASN A 86 3.97 -0.10 10.73
CA ASN A 86 3.31 0.56 9.61
C ASN A 86 4.09 1.83 9.23
N LYS A 87 4.57 1.90 7.99
CA LYS A 87 5.30 3.06 7.47
C LYS A 87 4.41 4.10 6.77
N LEU A 88 3.12 3.79 6.54
CA LEU A 88 2.21 4.59 5.71
C LEU A 88 0.95 5.00 6.48
N TRP A 89 0.75 6.32 6.62
CA TRP A 89 -0.49 6.87 7.20
C TRP A 89 -1.75 6.47 6.44
N ALA A 90 -1.65 6.22 5.14
CA ALA A 90 -2.78 5.76 4.33
C ALA A 90 -3.36 4.43 4.84
N TYR A 91 -2.58 3.60 5.55
CA TYR A 91 -3.02 2.32 6.11
C TYR A 91 -3.38 2.41 7.59
N PHE A 92 -3.33 3.60 8.19
CA PHE A 92 -3.57 3.77 9.62
C PHE A 92 -4.99 3.35 10.04
N GLY A 93 -5.98 3.63 9.19
CA GLY A 93 -7.39 3.37 9.46
C GLY A 93 -7.83 1.91 9.31
N GLY A 94 -6.93 0.99 8.94
CA GLY A 94 -7.27 -0.40 8.65
C GLY A 94 -7.12 -0.73 7.16
N VAL A 95 -6.34 -1.78 6.87
CA VAL A 95 -6.29 -2.43 5.56
C VAL A 95 -5.98 -3.91 5.75
N ALA A 96 -6.85 -4.81 5.28
CA ALA A 96 -6.57 -6.23 5.11
C ALA A 96 -6.33 -6.58 3.63
N MET A 97 -5.20 -7.23 3.36
CA MET A 97 -4.85 -7.73 2.04
C MET A 97 -4.88 -9.26 2.04
N LEU A 98 -5.74 -9.81 1.19
CA LEU A 98 -5.78 -11.20 0.82
C LEU A 98 -5.53 -11.32 -0.69
N ILE A 99 -5.14 -12.51 -1.15
CA ILE A 99 -5.02 -12.81 -2.58
C ILE A 99 -5.73 -14.12 -2.91
N PRO A 100 -6.26 -14.27 -4.13
CA PRO A 100 -6.69 -15.57 -4.62
C PRO A 100 -5.52 -16.57 -4.66
N PRO A 101 -5.78 -17.87 -4.43
CA PRO A 101 -4.74 -18.91 -4.51
C PRO A 101 -4.21 -19.11 -5.93
N SER A 102 -5.03 -18.82 -6.94
CA SER A 102 -4.69 -18.87 -8.36
C SER A 102 -5.45 -17.79 -9.13
N ILE A 103 -4.95 -17.38 -10.30
CA ILE A 103 -5.67 -16.43 -11.16
C ILE A 103 -7.00 -17.00 -11.63
N VAL A 104 -7.01 -18.28 -12.00
CA VAL A 104 -8.22 -19.05 -12.28
C VAL A 104 -8.74 -19.65 -10.98
N THR A 105 -9.48 -18.87 -10.20
CA THR A 105 -10.16 -19.33 -8.99
C THR A 105 -11.66 -19.48 -9.26
N PRO A 106 -12.25 -20.67 -9.14
CA PRO A 106 -13.69 -20.85 -9.27
C PRO A 106 -14.47 -20.01 -8.24
N ASN A 107 -15.57 -19.40 -8.69
CA ASN A 107 -16.44 -18.56 -7.87
C ASN A 107 -15.71 -17.43 -7.13
N LEU A 108 -14.62 -16.90 -7.71
CA LEU A 108 -13.82 -15.84 -7.08
C LEU A 108 -14.66 -14.64 -6.66
N SER A 109 -15.65 -14.24 -7.47
CA SER A 109 -16.55 -13.12 -7.14
C SER A 109 -17.26 -13.34 -5.80
N LYS A 110 -17.88 -14.52 -5.62
CA LYS A 110 -18.60 -14.86 -4.39
C LYS A 110 -17.66 -14.96 -3.19
N LYS A 111 -16.48 -15.55 -3.36
CA LYS A 111 -15.45 -15.63 -2.30
C LYS A 111 -15.01 -14.25 -1.84
N TRP A 112 -14.79 -13.34 -2.77
CA TRP A 112 -14.41 -11.96 -2.46
C TRP A 112 -15.56 -11.18 -1.83
N ALA A 113 -16.80 -11.39 -2.28
CA ALA A 113 -17.98 -10.80 -1.64
C ALA A 113 -18.04 -11.17 -0.14
N TRP A 114 -17.86 -12.45 0.20
CA TRP A 114 -17.85 -12.89 1.60
C TRP A 114 -16.69 -12.32 2.41
N MET A 115 -15.50 -12.26 1.82
CA MET A 115 -14.34 -11.58 2.43
C MET A 115 -14.68 -10.13 2.77
N THR A 116 -15.25 -9.39 1.82
CA THR A 116 -15.60 -7.99 2.05
C THR A 116 -16.72 -7.81 3.07
N LEU A 117 -17.68 -8.73 3.15
CA LEU A 117 -18.75 -8.65 4.15
C LEU A 117 -18.28 -9.00 5.58
N GLY A 118 -17.13 -9.66 5.74
CA GLY A 118 -16.62 -10.13 7.03
C GLY A 118 -16.37 -9.02 8.06
N GLY A 119 -15.84 -7.86 7.65
CA GLY A 119 -15.62 -6.72 8.54
C GLY A 119 -16.90 -6.13 9.12
N PRO A 120 -17.90 -5.80 8.28
CA PRO A 120 -19.22 -5.39 8.76
C PRO A 120 -19.90 -6.42 9.68
N ILE A 121 -19.88 -7.72 9.33
CA ILE A 121 -20.51 -8.76 10.16
C ILE A 121 -19.87 -8.81 11.55
N THR A 122 -18.54 -8.89 11.62
CA THR A 122 -17.84 -8.94 12.91
C THR A 122 -18.06 -7.68 13.73
N SER A 123 -18.07 -6.50 13.09
CA SER A 123 -18.33 -5.23 13.77
C SER A 123 -19.72 -5.18 14.38
N PHE A 124 -20.74 -5.63 13.65
CA PHE A 124 -22.10 -5.69 14.16
C PHE A 124 -22.24 -6.64 15.35
N LEU A 125 -21.66 -7.85 15.26
CA LEU A 125 -21.71 -8.85 16.33
C LEU A 125 -21.01 -8.36 17.61
N PHE A 126 -19.84 -7.73 17.48
CA PHE A 126 -19.13 -7.16 18.62
C PHE A 126 -19.87 -5.95 19.20
N GLY A 127 -20.47 -5.10 18.35
CA GLY A 127 -21.33 -4.00 18.79
C GLY A 127 -22.46 -4.47 19.70
N ILE A 128 -23.23 -5.48 19.27
CA ILE A 128 -24.31 -6.07 20.07
C ILE A 128 -23.78 -6.70 21.36
N THR A 129 -22.76 -7.55 21.24
CA THR A 129 -22.23 -8.33 22.38
C THR A 129 -21.74 -7.42 23.49
N PHE A 130 -20.92 -6.42 23.15
CA PHE A 130 -20.36 -5.51 24.16
C PHE A 130 -21.37 -4.47 24.64
N GLY A 131 -22.37 -4.11 23.82
CA GLY A 131 -23.51 -3.32 24.26
C GLY A 131 -24.33 -4.05 25.33
N TYR A 132 -24.57 -5.35 25.16
CA TYR A 132 -25.22 -6.19 26.16
C TYR A 132 -24.38 -6.31 27.44
N ILE A 133 -23.08 -6.58 27.33
CA ILE A 133 -22.19 -6.65 28.50
C ILE A 133 -22.16 -5.31 29.25
N TYR A 134 -22.19 -4.18 28.53
CA TYR A 134 -22.31 -2.86 29.16
C TYR A 134 -23.60 -2.72 29.97
N MET A 135 -24.76 -3.17 29.47
CA MET A 135 -26.03 -3.06 30.20
C MET A 135 -26.03 -3.78 31.56
N VAL A 136 -25.17 -4.79 31.71
CA VAL A 136 -25.03 -5.54 32.98
C VAL A 136 -23.91 -4.97 33.85
N SER A 137 -22.78 -4.58 33.25
CA SER A 137 -21.58 -4.15 33.98
C SER A 137 -21.49 -2.66 34.28
N TYR A 138 -22.20 -1.82 33.51
CA TYR A 138 -22.13 -0.36 33.51
C TYR A 138 -20.72 0.21 33.27
N TYR A 139 -19.77 -0.58 32.76
CA TYR A 139 -18.41 -0.12 32.49
C TYR A 139 -18.35 0.69 31.18
N GLN A 140 -18.18 2.02 31.31
CA GLN A 140 -18.32 2.98 30.21
C GLN A 140 -17.42 2.70 28.99
N TYR A 141 -16.23 2.14 29.17
CA TYR A 141 -15.36 1.82 28.03
C TYR A 141 -15.92 0.71 27.13
N LEU A 142 -16.77 -0.19 27.65
CA LEU A 142 -17.49 -1.18 26.82
C LEU A 142 -18.60 -0.52 26.00
N LEU A 143 -19.24 0.52 26.54
CA LEU A 143 -20.19 1.32 25.77
C LEU A 143 -19.46 2.01 24.60
N TYR A 144 -18.31 2.63 24.83
CA TYR A 144 -17.53 3.25 23.74
C TYR A 144 -17.08 2.22 22.70
N PHE A 145 -16.61 1.05 23.15
CA PHE A 145 -16.25 -0.05 22.26
C PHE A 145 -17.43 -0.52 21.40
N SER A 146 -18.61 -0.70 22.01
CA SER A 146 -19.86 -1.07 21.31
C SER A 146 -20.30 0.01 20.30
N VAL A 147 -20.33 1.27 20.72
CA VAL A 147 -20.74 2.41 19.88
C VAL A 147 -19.81 2.56 18.69
N PHE A 148 -18.49 2.50 18.89
CA PHE A 148 -17.53 2.56 17.78
C PHE A 148 -17.69 1.39 16.81
N HIS A 149 -18.03 0.19 17.31
CA HIS A 149 -18.35 -0.95 16.45
C HIS A 149 -19.60 -0.73 15.59
N PHE A 150 -20.64 -0.10 16.13
CA PHE A 150 -21.82 0.28 15.34
C PHE A 150 -21.51 1.40 14.34
N ILE A 151 -20.66 2.37 14.70
CA ILE A 151 -20.22 3.44 13.80
C ILE A 151 -19.45 2.85 12.62
N ILE A 152 -18.42 2.01 12.86
CA ILE A 152 -17.64 1.42 11.76
C ILE A 152 -18.51 0.50 10.91
N PHE A 153 -19.42 -0.28 11.52
CA PHE A 153 -20.41 -1.07 10.78
C PHE A 153 -21.25 -0.19 9.85
N ALA A 154 -21.86 0.88 10.36
CA ALA A 154 -22.72 1.76 9.57
C ALA A 154 -21.95 2.44 8.42
N VAL A 155 -20.74 2.94 8.68
CA VAL A 155 -19.93 3.62 7.67
C VAL A 155 -19.46 2.66 6.57
N THR A 156 -19.21 1.39 6.89
CA THR A 156 -18.66 0.40 5.94
C THR A 156 -19.73 -0.38 5.18
N ILE A 157 -20.89 -0.65 5.78
CA ILE A 157 -21.97 -1.42 5.15
C ILE A 157 -22.81 -0.57 4.18
N VAL A 158 -22.90 0.75 4.39
CA VAL A 158 -23.68 1.64 3.51
C VAL A 158 -22.98 1.73 2.16
N PRO A 159 -23.67 1.39 1.05
CA PRO A 159 -23.03 1.24 -0.26
C PRO A 159 -22.73 2.61 -0.89
N ILE A 160 -21.55 3.13 -0.58
CA ILE A 160 -21.02 4.39 -1.10
C ILE A 160 -19.94 4.11 -2.15
N LYS A 161 -20.02 4.83 -3.28
CA LYS A 161 -18.94 4.95 -4.29
C LYS A 161 -18.24 6.29 -4.11
N GLY A 162 -17.04 6.27 -3.54
CA GLY A 162 -16.16 7.43 -3.44
C GLY A 162 -14.79 7.14 -4.03
N THR A 163 -13.75 7.81 -3.52
CA THR A 163 -12.35 7.52 -3.89
C THR A 163 -11.95 6.08 -3.57
N LEU A 164 -12.49 5.55 -2.48
CA LEU A 164 -12.49 4.14 -2.11
C LEU A 164 -13.94 3.65 -2.09
N MET A 165 -14.15 2.37 -2.42
CA MET A 165 -15.46 1.73 -2.30
C MET A 165 -15.63 1.18 -0.88
N SER A 166 -16.75 1.53 -0.25
CA SER A 166 -17.21 0.89 0.99
C SER A 166 -17.36 -0.63 0.81
N ASP A 167 -17.30 -1.36 1.91
CA ASP A 167 -17.46 -2.82 1.90
C ASP A 167 -18.82 -3.24 1.38
N GLY A 168 -19.88 -2.54 1.78
CA GLY A 168 -21.23 -2.77 1.26
C GLY A 168 -21.30 -2.61 -0.26
N MET A 169 -20.64 -1.60 -0.83
CA MET A 169 -20.61 -1.41 -2.28
C MET A 169 -19.82 -2.51 -2.99
N GLN A 170 -18.65 -2.89 -2.46
CA GLN A 170 -17.85 -3.98 -3.00
C GLN A 170 -18.62 -5.31 -2.96
N PHE A 171 -19.25 -5.64 -1.84
CA PHE A 171 -20.12 -6.81 -1.70
C PHE A 171 -21.24 -6.82 -2.75
N LEU A 172 -21.96 -5.71 -2.91
CA LEU A 172 -23.06 -5.59 -3.87
C LEU A 172 -22.61 -5.74 -5.33
N ILE A 173 -21.39 -5.29 -5.67
CA ILE A 173 -20.81 -5.48 -7.00
C ILE A 173 -20.46 -6.97 -7.20
N LEU A 174 -19.76 -7.55 -6.23
CA LEU A 174 -19.19 -8.89 -6.35
C LEU A 174 -20.24 -10.00 -6.27
N ILE A 175 -21.31 -9.83 -5.48
CA ILE A 175 -22.34 -10.86 -5.35
C ILE A 175 -23.16 -11.05 -6.63
N LYS A 176 -23.22 -10.02 -7.49
CA LYS A 176 -23.97 -10.05 -8.76
C LYS A 176 -23.31 -10.88 -9.85
N ASP A 177 -21.99 -11.09 -9.75
CA ASP A 177 -21.21 -11.91 -10.71
C ASP A 177 -21.41 -11.48 -12.18
N ASP A 178 -21.65 -10.18 -12.40
CA ASP A 178 -21.89 -9.57 -13.71
C ASP A 178 -20.61 -8.95 -14.31
N GLU A 179 -20.71 -8.24 -15.43
CA GLU A 179 -19.55 -7.57 -16.06
C GLU A 179 -18.87 -6.55 -15.14
N LYS A 180 -19.61 -5.89 -14.24
CA LYS A 180 -19.01 -4.96 -13.25
C LYS A 180 -18.21 -5.75 -12.22
N ALA A 181 -18.71 -6.90 -11.79
CA ALA A 181 -17.97 -7.82 -10.93
C ALA A 181 -16.67 -8.27 -11.62
N LYS A 182 -16.73 -8.67 -12.89
CA LYS A 182 -15.54 -9.06 -13.67
C LYS A 182 -14.51 -7.93 -13.78
N GLN A 183 -14.94 -6.69 -14.03
CA GLN A 183 -14.04 -5.54 -14.07
C GLN A 183 -13.40 -5.28 -12.69
N HIS A 184 -14.16 -5.41 -11.61
CA HIS A 184 -13.65 -5.25 -10.26
C HIS A 184 -12.65 -6.37 -9.91
N LEU A 185 -12.96 -7.61 -10.27
CA LEU A 185 -12.08 -8.77 -10.10
C LEU A 185 -10.79 -8.64 -10.89
N TYR A 186 -10.82 -8.08 -12.10
CA TYR A 186 -9.59 -7.79 -12.87
C TYR A 186 -8.61 -6.94 -12.05
N ASN A 187 -9.07 -5.86 -11.41
CA ASN A 187 -8.20 -5.02 -10.58
C ASN A 187 -7.63 -5.77 -9.37
N ILE A 188 -8.45 -6.63 -8.76
CA ILE A 188 -8.04 -7.51 -7.66
C ILE A 188 -6.97 -8.50 -8.14
N GLN A 189 -7.15 -9.12 -9.31
CA GLN A 189 -6.19 -10.08 -9.89
C GLN A 189 -4.87 -9.41 -10.28
N VAL A 190 -4.92 -8.21 -10.86
CA VAL A 190 -3.70 -7.43 -11.16
C VAL A 190 -2.93 -7.14 -9.88
N SER A 191 -3.63 -6.68 -8.83
CA SER A 191 -3.04 -6.44 -7.53
C SER A 191 -2.51 -7.75 -6.91
N SER A 192 -3.20 -8.86 -7.09
CA SER A 192 -2.75 -10.18 -6.63
C SER A 192 -1.40 -10.58 -7.24
N GLU A 193 -1.16 -10.36 -8.53
CA GLU A 193 0.15 -10.63 -9.14
C GLU A 193 1.21 -9.64 -8.64
N LEU A 194 0.89 -8.34 -8.56
CA LEU A 194 1.81 -7.32 -8.03
C LEU A 194 2.26 -7.59 -6.58
N PHE A 195 1.40 -8.20 -5.75
CA PHE A 195 1.71 -8.60 -4.38
C PHE A 195 2.01 -10.12 -4.24
N SER A 196 2.18 -10.81 -5.36
CA SER A 196 2.55 -12.22 -5.36
C SER A 196 4.02 -12.41 -4.98
N TYR A 197 4.37 -13.62 -4.58
CA TYR A 197 5.76 -14.02 -4.38
C TYR A 197 6.45 -14.42 -5.70
N LYS A 198 5.70 -14.42 -6.81
CA LYS A 198 6.21 -14.79 -8.12
C LYS A 198 7.02 -13.63 -8.69
N ARG A 199 8.14 -13.96 -9.32
CA ARG A 199 8.92 -13.01 -10.10
C ARG A 199 8.07 -12.53 -11.31
N PRO A 200 8.19 -11.26 -11.77
CA PRO A 200 7.28 -10.70 -12.77
C PRO A 200 7.17 -11.50 -14.07
N LYS A 201 8.25 -12.13 -14.54
CA LYS A 201 8.21 -13.00 -15.73
C LYS A 201 7.30 -14.22 -15.58
N ASP A 202 7.03 -14.66 -14.35
CA ASP A 202 6.23 -15.83 -13.98
C ASP A 202 4.77 -15.46 -13.62
N TRP A 203 4.37 -14.19 -13.76
CA TRP A 203 2.96 -13.77 -13.63
C TRP A 203 2.09 -14.33 -14.75
N ASP A 204 0.78 -14.40 -14.53
CA ASP A 204 -0.16 -14.92 -15.50
C ASP A 204 -0.12 -14.16 -16.84
N ALA A 205 0.30 -14.86 -17.89
CA ALA A 205 0.48 -14.28 -19.22
C ALA A 205 -0.84 -13.77 -19.83
N GLY A 206 -1.97 -14.41 -19.49
CA GLY A 206 -3.30 -13.98 -19.94
C GLY A 206 -3.69 -12.64 -19.33
N LEU A 207 -3.43 -12.46 -18.03
CA LEU A 207 -3.66 -11.21 -17.32
C LEU A 207 -2.75 -10.09 -17.82
N VAL A 208 -1.47 -10.36 -18.06
CA VAL A 208 -0.53 -9.39 -18.66
C VAL A 208 -1.03 -8.95 -20.04
N LYS A 209 -1.44 -9.89 -20.90
CA LYS A 209 -1.98 -9.57 -22.23
C LYS A 209 -3.29 -8.77 -22.15
N LEU A 210 -4.19 -9.15 -21.26
CA LEU A 210 -5.44 -8.42 -21.01
C LEU A 210 -5.16 -6.98 -20.53
N SER A 211 -4.17 -6.81 -19.65
CA SER A 211 -3.72 -5.48 -19.22
C SER A 211 -3.17 -4.68 -20.39
N GLU A 212 -2.33 -5.25 -21.25
CA GLU A 212 -1.83 -4.59 -22.46
C GLU A 212 -2.96 -4.12 -23.39
N ASP A 213 -3.98 -4.96 -23.60
CA ASP A 213 -5.12 -4.58 -24.44
C ASP A 213 -5.94 -3.45 -23.80
N LYS A 214 -6.12 -3.47 -22.48
CA LYS A 214 -6.78 -2.38 -21.74
C LYS A 214 -6.01 -1.07 -21.75
N LEU A 215 -4.68 -1.10 -21.85
CA LEU A 215 -3.86 0.12 -21.96
C LEU A 215 -4.08 0.86 -23.28
N LYS A 216 -4.61 0.21 -24.32
CA LYS A 216 -4.96 0.83 -25.60
C LYS A 216 -6.25 1.64 -25.54
N GLU A 217 -7.06 1.42 -24.50
CA GLU A 217 -8.29 2.18 -24.27
C GLU A 217 -7.94 3.59 -23.76
N ASN A 218 -8.63 4.63 -24.22
CA ASN A 218 -8.41 6.01 -23.77
C ASN A 218 -9.01 6.23 -22.37
N LYS A 219 -8.30 5.75 -21.35
CA LYS A 219 -8.69 5.79 -19.93
C LYS A 219 -7.75 6.68 -19.13
N SER A 220 -8.24 7.14 -17.98
CA SER A 220 -7.42 7.96 -17.08
C SER A 220 -6.26 7.14 -16.49
N ILE A 221 -5.12 7.80 -16.20
CA ILE A 221 -3.96 7.17 -15.55
C ILE A 221 -4.37 6.41 -14.28
N ARG A 222 -5.30 6.97 -13.51
CA ARG A 222 -5.81 6.39 -12.27
C ARG A 222 -6.42 5.00 -12.49
N GLU A 223 -7.09 4.78 -13.61
CA GLU A 223 -7.74 3.50 -13.93
C GLU A 223 -6.75 2.47 -14.48
N ILE A 224 -5.71 2.93 -15.18
CA ILE A 224 -4.75 2.05 -15.84
C ILE A 224 -3.49 1.78 -15.02
N MET A 225 -3.21 2.56 -13.97
CA MET A 225 -1.94 2.53 -13.22
C MET A 225 -1.48 1.12 -12.83
N SER A 226 -2.33 0.33 -12.17
CA SER A 226 -1.95 -1.02 -11.73
C SER A 226 -1.70 -1.97 -12.91
N GLY A 227 -2.50 -1.87 -13.97
CA GLY A 227 -2.28 -2.63 -15.20
C GLY A 227 -0.99 -2.22 -15.90
N LEU A 228 -0.70 -0.94 -15.94
CA LEU A 228 0.54 -0.40 -16.50
C LEU A 228 1.77 -0.87 -15.72
N MET A 229 1.70 -0.86 -14.38
CA MET A 229 2.76 -1.41 -13.52
C MET A 229 2.98 -2.91 -13.81
N LEU A 230 1.89 -3.69 -13.92
CA LEU A 230 1.95 -5.12 -14.21
C LEU A 230 2.67 -5.38 -15.54
N VAL A 231 2.25 -4.68 -16.60
CA VAL A 231 2.82 -4.82 -17.94
C VAL A 231 4.29 -4.40 -17.95
N PHE A 232 4.61 -3.23 -17.40
CA PHE A 232 5.98 -2.71 -17.37
C PHE A 232 6.93 -3.69 -16.67
N LEU A 233 6.58 -4.16 -15.46
CA LEU A 233 7.42 -5.07 -14.69
C LEU A 233 7.55 -6.44 -15.38
N ALA A 234 6.44 -7.02 -15.85
CA ALA A 234 6.46 -8.31 -16.56
C ALA A 234 7.30 -8.25 -17.84
N ARG A 235 7.12 -7.21 -18.66
CA ARG A 235 7.86 -7.04 -19.92
C ARG A 235 9.33 -6.70 -19.68
N SER A 236 9.65 -5.93 -18.65
CA SER A 236 11.03 -5.64 -18.31
C SER A 236 11.78 -6.89 -17.89
N ASP A 237 11.15 -7.78 -17.13
CA ASP A 237 11.76 -9.03 -16.68
C ASP A 237 11.87 -10.08 -17.82
N GLN A 238 10.93 -10.08 -18.76
CA GLN A 238 10.94 -10.99 -19.91
C GLN A 238 11.87 -10.55 -21.05
N LYS A 239 11.98 -9.23 -21.30
CA LYS A 239 12.59 -8.67 -22.52
C LYS A 239 13.67 -7.62 -22.26
N GLY A 240 13.90 -7.24 -21.00
CA GLY A 240 14.77 -6.14 -20.61
C GLY A 240 14.02 -4.81 -20.47
N MET A 241 14.48 -3.96 -19.55
CA MET A 241 13.88 -2.64 -19.27
C MET A 241 13.87 -1.73 -20.50
N GLU A 242 14.92 -1.75 -21.31
CA GLU A 242 15.02 -0.96 -22.55
C GLU A 242 13.86 -1.24 -23.53
N LYS A 243 13.41 -2.49 -23.64
CA LYS A 243 12.27 -2.86 -24.50
C LYS A 243 10.91 -2.56 -23.87
N ALA A 244 10.86 -2.40 -22.55
CA ALA A 244 9.63 -2.17 -21.79
C ALA A 244 9.40 -0.69 -21.45
N ILE A 245 10.41 0.17 -21.59
CA ILE A 245 10.26 1.59 -21.28
C ILE A 245 9.14 2.31 -22.04
N PRO A 246 8.79 1.97 -23.32
CA PRO A 246 7.76 2.70 -24.05
C PRO A 246 6.38 2.66 -23.39
N TYR A 247 6.09 1.63 -22.58
CA TYR A 247 4.82 1.55 -21.85
C TYR A 247 4.68 2.68 -20.82
N ILE A 248 5.76 3.04 -20.11
CA ILE A 248 5.71 4.04 -19.03
C ILE A 248 6.21 5.42 -19.45
N GLU A 249 6.95 5.51 -20.56
CA GLU A 249 7.46 6.77 -21.10
C GLU A 249 6.34 7.78 -21.37
N GLN A 250 5.23 7.32 -21.97
CA GLN A 250 4.07 8.18 -22.21
C GLN A 250 3.54 8.81 -20.92
N VAL A 251 3.54 8.07 -19.80
CA VAL A 251 3.11 8.58 -18.50
C VAL A 251 4.15 9.51 -17.89
N ALA A 252 5.44 9.21 -18.05
CA ALA A 252 6.53 10.04 -17.55
C ALA A 252 6.62 11.41 -18.26
N GLN A 253 6.03 11.55 -19.44
CA GLN A 253 5.93 12.80 -20.20
C GLN A 253 4.70 13.64 -19.85
N LEU A 254 3.74 13.11 -19.08
CA LEU A 254 2.53 13.86 -18.73
C LEU A 254 2.85 14.98 -17.72
N PRO A 255 2.13 16.12 -17.81
CA PRO A 255 2.28 17.18 -16.82
C PRO A 255 1.95 16.69 -15.40
N VAL A 256 2.86 16.92 -14.46
CA VAL A 256 2.69 16.52 -13.07
C VAL A 256 1.90 17.59 -12.31
N THR A 257 0.67 17.27 -11.94
CA THR A 257 -0.23 18.12 -11.14
C THR A 257 -0.32 17.61 -9.71
N LYS A 258 -0.87 18.41 -8.78
CA LYS A 258 -1.10 17.96 -7.40
C LYS A 258 -2.02 16.72 -7.34
N GLU A 259 -2.94 16.59 -8.28
CA GLU A 259 -3.94 15.51 -8.32
C GLU A 259 -3.36 14.20 -8.87
N ASN A 260 -2.52 14.27 -9.91
CA ASN A 260 -1.98 13.06 -10.53
C ASN A 260 -0.64 12.60 -9.93
N LYS A 261 0.06 13.47 -9.18
CA LYS A 261 1.41 13.21 -8.65
C LYS A 261 1.53 11.86 -7.94
N PHE A 262 0.50 11.50 -7.17
CA PHE A 262 0.44 10.20 -6.48
C PHE A 262 0.54 9.02 -7.46
N PHE A 263 -0.22 9.07 -8.56
CA PHE A 263 -0.33 7.97 -9.53
C PHE A 263 0.86 7.88 -10.46
N VAL A 264 1.53 9.01 -10.75
CA VAL A 264 2.68 9.03 -11.69
C VAL A 264 4.03 8.81 -11.00
N SER A 265 4.09 8.98 -9.68
CA SER A 265 5.34 8.95 -8.88
C SER A 265 6.25 7.76 -9.20
N SER A 266 5.74 6.53 -9.20
CA SER A 266 6.55 5.34 -9.43
C SER A 266 7.07 5.26 -10.87
N PHE A 267 6.29 5.72 -11.85
CA PHE A 267 6.70 5.75 -13.25
C PHE A 267 7.83 6.75 -13.50
N HIS A 268 7.80 7.93 -12.87
CA HIS A 268 8.95 8.85 -12.92
C HIS A 268 10.21 8.25 -12.27
N SER A 269 10.07 7.46 -11.20
CA SER A 269 11.21 6.77 -10.57
C SER A 269 11.83 5.73 -11.49
N TRP A 270 11.01 4.89 -12.15
CA TRP A 270 11.50 3.89 -13.10
C TRP A 270 12.04 4.52 -14.39
N TYR A 271 11.42 5.58 -14.88
CA TYR A 271 11.91 6.30 -16.05
C TYR A 271 13.28 6.93 -15.79
N LEU A 272 13.46 7.57 -14.63
CA LEU A 272 14.76 8.12 -14.25
C LEU A 272 15.83 7.03 -14.06
N LEU A 273 15.45 5.87 -13.51
CA LEU A 273 16.33 4.70 -13.44
C LEU A 273 16.74 4.21 -14.83
N TYR A 274 15.79 4.10 -15.77
CA TYR A 274 16.10 3.75 -17.17
C TYR A 274 17.12 4.72 -17.77
N LYS A 275 16.90 6.03 -17.62
CA LYS A 275 17.85 7.04 -18.11
C LYS A 275 19.23 6.86 -17.49
N ALA A 276 19.31 6.60 -16.18
CA ALA A 276 20.58 6.35 -15.51
C ALA A 276 21.29 5.09 -16.01
N LEU A 277 20.57 4.01 -16.27
CA LEU A 277 21.16 2.74 -16.69
C LEU A 277 21.60 2.76 -18.16
N TYR A 278 20.79 3.31 -19.07
CA TYR A 278 20.98 3.17 -20.51
C TYR A 278 21.39 4.47 -21.23
N GLU A 279 21.11 5.64 -20.64
CA GLU A 279 21.27 6.94 -21.31
C GLU A 279 21.91 8.01 -20.40
N MET A 280 22.72 7.61 -19.42
CA MET A 280 23.27 8.52 -18.40
C MET A 280 23.99 9.73 -19.02
N ASP A 281 24.75 9.51 -20.09
CA ASP A 281 25.54 10.55 -20.77
C ASP A 281 24.64 11.60 -21.49
N ARG A 282 23.36 11.28 -21.69
CA ARG A 282 22.34 12.17 -22.29
C ARG A 282 21.39 12.76 -21.26
N LEU A 283 21.44 12.31 -20.01
CA LEU A 283 20.53 12.76 -18.95
C LEU A 283 20.94 14.16 -18.47
N SER A 284 20.21 15.18 -18.88
CA SER A 284 20.47 16.54 -18.43
C SER A 284 20.08 16.74 -16.96
N LEU A 285 20.77 17.65 -16.27
CA LEU A 285 20.43 18.01 -14.89
C LEU A 285 18.99 18.55 -14.77
N GLN A 286 18.52 19.31 -15.75
CA GLN A 286 17.17 19.86 -15.77
C GLN A 286 16.11 18.74 -15.84
N GLU A 287 16.32 17.75 -16.70
CA GLU A 287 15.46 16.58 -16.83
C GLU A 287 15.47 15.75 -15.55
N ALA A 288 16.65 15.42 -15.02
CA ALA A 288 16.80 14.67 -13.77
C ALA A 288 16.03 15.36 -12.61
N LYS A 289 16.19 16.68 -12.47
CA LYS A 289 15.45 17.48 -11.47
C LYS A 289 13.94 17.48 -11.69
N ALA A 290 13.48 17.54 -12.94
CA ALA A 290 12.06 17.53 -13.26
C ALA A 290 11.41 16.21 -12.83
N HIS A 291 11.97 15.06 -13.22
CA HIS A 291 11.48 13.75 -12.79
C HIS A 291 11.66 13.56 -11.27
N GLY A 292 12.79 13.98 -10.70
CA GLY A 292 13.04 13.92 -9.26
C GLY A 292 11.99 14.65 -8.41
N LYS A 293 11.51 15.82 -8.87
CA LYS A 293 10.44 16.59 -8.19
C LYS A 293 9.06 15.93 -8.28
N ALA A 294 8.82 15.12 -9.31
CA ALA A 294 7.57 14.39 -9.50
C ALA A 294 7.40 13.24 -8.49
N ILE A 295 8.51 12.70 -7.98
CA ILE A 295 8.51 11.51 -7.13
C ILE A 295 8.15 11.88 -5.69
N THR A 296 7.19 11.16 -5.13
CA THR A 296 6.72 11.32 -3.75
C THR A 296 7.47 10.37 -2.81
N LYS A 297 7.38 10.61 -1.49
CA LYS A 297 7.98 9.72 -0.48
C LYS A 297 7.10 8.51 -0.10
N ILE A 298 6.10 8.17 -0.91
CA ILE A 298 5.23 7.01 -0.65
C ILE A 298 6.01 5.72 -0.86
N ASP A 299 6.73 5.63 -1.99
CA ASP A 299 7.79 4.65 -2.17
C ASP A 299 9.12 5.28 -1.75
N LEU A 300 9.53 5.02 -0.51
CA LEU A 300 10.79 5.54 0.02
C LEU A 300 12.01 5.01 -0.75
N TYR A 301 11.98 3.77 -1.20
CA TYR A 301 13.07 3.19 -1.97
C TYR A 301 13.21 3.89 -3.33
N GLY A 302 12.12 3.94 -4.11
CA GLY A 302 12.11 4.62 -5.41
C GLY A 302 12.41 6.13 -5.30
N TYR A 303 12.01 6.77 -4.18
CA TYR A 303 12.36 8.15 -3.88
C TYR A 303 13.87 8.32 -3.64
N TYR A 304 14.46 7.57 -2.70
CA TYR A 304 15.89 7.72 -2.40
C TYR A 304 16.77 7.30 -3.58
N ARG A 305 16.40 6.26 -4.34
CA ARG A 305 17.07 5.89 -5.59
C ARG A 305 17.09 7.05 -6.59
N ALA A 306 15.96 7.70 -6.79
CA ALA A 306 15.87 8.85 -7.68
C ALA A 306 16.70 10.04 -7.20
N GLN A 307 16.69 10.34 -5.90
CA GLN A 307 17.54 11.42 -5.35
C GLN A 307 19.03 11.10 -5.52
N ALA A 308 19.44 9.84 -5.41
CA ALA A 308 20.81 9.43 -5.68
C ALA A 308 21.21 9.70 -7.14
N ILE A 309 20.32 9.42 -8.10
CA ILE A 309 20.55 9.73 -9.52
C ILE A 309 20.64 11.24 -9.74
N VAL A 310 19.71 12.03 -9.19
CA VAL A 310 19.71 13.49 -9.36
C VAL A 310 21.01 14.11 -8.82
N THR A 311 21.41 13.75 -7.61
CA THR A 311 22.63 14.27 -6.98
C THR A 311 23.91 13.80 -7.67
N TYR A 312 23.90 12.60 -8.26
CA TYR A 312 25.00 12.14 -9.11
C TYR A 312 25.14 13.02 -10.36
N VAL A 313 24.04 13.33 -11.05
CA VAL A 313 24.03 14.24 -12.21
C VAL A 313 24.40 15.68 -11.82
N GLU A 314 24.15 16.09 -10.57
CA GLU A 314 24.64 17.36 -9.99
C GLU A 314 26.15 17.36 -9.70
N ASN A 315 26.83 16.22 -9.86
CA ASN A 315 28.21 16.00 -9.42
C ASN A 315 28.40 16.12 -7.89
N ASP A 316 27.31 16.00 -7.10
CA ASP A 316 27.35 15.88 -5.64
C ASP A 316 27.42 14.40 -5.24
N LEU A 317 28.63 13.85 -5.36
CA LEU A 317 28.89 12.43 -5.12
C LEU A 317 28.68 12.04 -3.65
N GLU A 318 28.86 12.97 -2.70
CA GLU A 318 28.64 12.71 -1.29
C GLU A 318 27.15 12.54 -1.00
N ALA A 319 26.30 13.48 -1.45
CA ALA A 319 24.86 13.37 -1.32
C ALA A 319 24.32 12.13 -2.04
N SER A 320 24.85 11.82 -3.23
CA SER A 320 24.47 10.62 -3.98
C SER A 320 24.74 9.34 -3.18
N ARG A 321 25.93 9.20 -2.59
CA ARG A 321 26.25 8.05 -1.71
C ARG A 321 25.33 7.96 -0.50
N ILE A 322 24.99 9.08 0.14
CA ILE A 322 24.05 9.10 1.26
C ILE A 322 22.66 8.59 0.83
N TYR A 323 22.17 9.02 -0.34
CA TYR A 323 20.89 8.57 -0.86
C TYR A 323 20.91 7.11 -1.31
N MET A 324 22.00 6.62 -1.91
CA MET A 324 22.19 5.20 -2.22
C MET A 324 22.12 4.33 -0.95
N LYS A 325 22.78 4.73 0.14
CA LYS A 325 22.71 4.03 1.44
C LYS A 325 21.27 3.96 1.98
N LYS A 326 20.53 5.06 1.86
CA LYS A 326 19.11 5.11 2.28
C LYS A 326 18.22 4.23 1.39
N ALA A 327 18.44 4.25 0.08
CA ALA A 327 17.72 3.41 -0.87
C ALA A 327 17.96 1.92 -0.58
N ASP A 328 19.22 1.50 -0.41
CA ASP A 328 19.57 0.10 -0.10
C ASP A 328 18.91 -0.37 1.20
N LYS A 329 18.91 0.47 2.23
CA LYS A 329 18.25 0.17 3.52
C LYS A 329 16.74 -0.03 3.36
N GLU A 330 16.06 0.83 2.60
CA GLU A 330 14.62 0.70 2.38
C GLU A 330 14.30 -0.50 1.49
N LEU A 331 15.11 -0.79 0.47
CA LEU A 331 14.95 -1.98 -0.37
C LEU A 331 15.13 -3.27 0.46
N LYS A 332 16.20 -3.37 1.26
CA LYS A 332 16.43 -4.50 2.21
C LYS A 332 15.27 -4.68 3.18
N SER A 333 14.63 -3.58 3.57
CA SER A 333 13.44 -3.64 4.41
C SER A 333 12.22 -4.13 3.63
N ALA A 334 12.03 -3.70 2.39
CA ALA A 334 10.91 -4.09 1.53
C ALA A 334 10.99 -5.57 1.12
N GLU A 335 12.18 -6.08 0.82
CA GLU A 335 12.45 -7.47 0.43
C GLU A 335 12.00 -8.49 1.48
N LYS A 336 11.84 -8.09 2.75
CA LYS A 336 11.28 -8.95 3.81
C LYS A 336 9.83 -9.35 3.56
N SER A 337 9.09 -8.60 2.74
CA SER A 337 7.74 -8.97 2.29
C SER A 337 7.73 -10.11 1.27
N GLU A 338 8.90 -10.42 0.68
CA GLU A 338 9.10 -11.46 -0.34
C GLU A 338 8.31 -11.24 -1.63
N VAL A 339 7.74 -10.05 -1.82
CA VAL A 339 7.04 -9.70 -3.06
C VAL A 339 7.99 -9.83 -4.25
N GLY A 340 7.58 -10.60 -5.26
CA GLY A 340 8.51 -11.12 -6.25
C GLY A 340 9.09 -10.08 -7.20
N TYR A 341 8.40 -8.96 -7.46
CA TYR A 341 8.96 -7.87 -8.27
C TYR A 341 10.17 -7.18 -7.60
N LEU A 342 10.33 -7.29 -6.28
CA LEU A 342 11.47 -6.70 -5.57
C LEU A 342 12.80 -7.36 -5.96
N GLN A 343 12.77 -8.60 -6.46
CA GLN A 343 13.97 -9.22 -7.03
C GLN A 343 14.48 -8.44 -8.25
N LEU A 344 13.56 -7.97 -9.10
CA LEU A 344 13.89 -7.15 -10.27
C LEU A 344 14.37 -5.75 -9.85
N GLU A 345 13.75 -5.15 -8.83
CA GLU A 345 14.23 -3.88 -8.26
C GLU A 345 15.65 -4.00 -7.68
N ARG A 346 15.97 -5.13 -7.05
CA ARG A 346 17.32 -5.43 -6.56
C ARG A 346 18.32 -5.52 -7.70
N GLU A 347 18.00 -6.30 -8.74
CA GLU A 347 18.86 -6.43 -9.92
C GLU A 347 19.15 -5.07 -10.56
N TRP A 348 18.13 -4.23 -10.75
CA TRP A 348 18.33 -2.87 -11.27
C TRP A 348 19.12 -1.97 -10.33
N PHE A 349 18.95 -2.13 -9.03
CA PHE A 349 19.69 -1.32 -8.06
C PHE A 349 21.18 -1.67 -8.02
N GLU A 350 21.54 -2.94 -8.16
CA GLU A 350 22.95 -3.34 -8.26
C GLU A 350 23.59 -2.83 -9.57
N GLN A 351 22.88 -2.90 -10.70
CA GLN A 351 23.34 -2.29 -11.96
C GLN A 351 23.55 -0.77 -11.82
N LEU A 352 22.65 -0.08 -11.09
CA LEU A 352 22.80 1.34 -10.82
C LEU A 352 24.06 1.62 -10.00
N LYS A 353 24.36 0.81 -8.97
CA LYS A 353 25.58 0.98 -8.14
C LYS A 353 26.84 0.89 -8.99
N GLU A 354 26.91 -0.08 -9.91
CA GLU A 354 28.03 -0.21 -10.84
C GLU A 354 28.16 1.02 -11.73
N ARG A 355 27.02 1.56 -12.22
CA ARG A 355 27.01 2.73 -13.11
C ARG A 355 27.44 4.03 -12.44
N VAL A 356 27.23 4.16 -11.13
CA VAL A 356 27.58 5.37 -10.35
C VAL A 356 28.80 5.19 -9.45
N SER A 357 29.59 4.13 -9.67
CA SER A 357 30.79 3.79 -8.88
C SER A 357 30.55 3.83 -7.36
N TYR A 358 29.46 3.20 -6.91
CA TYR A 358 29.08 3.16 -5.51
C TYR A 358 29.84 2.06 -4.74
N ASP A 359 30.80 2.46 -3.91
CA ASP A 359 31.49 1.56 -2.99
C ASP A 359 30.81 1.56 -1.60
N GLY A 360 29.96 0.56 -1.35
CA GLY A 360 29.58 0.05 -0.01
C GLY A 360 29.11 1.02 1.08
#